data_AF-A0A6G2VR45-F1
#
_entry.id   AF-A0A6G2VR45-F1
#
_cell.length_a   1.000
_cell.length_b   1.000
_cell.length_c   1.000
_cell.angle_alpha   90.00
_cell.angle_beta   90.00
_cell.angle_gamma   90.00
#
_symmetry.space_group_name_H-M   'P 1'
#
loop_
_entity.id
_entity.type
_entity.pdbx_description
1 polymer ?
#
loop_
_entity_poly.entity_id
_entity_poly.type
_entity_poly.pdbx_seq_one_letter_code
_entity_poly.pdbx_strand_id
1 'polypeptide(L)'
;MFGIVRPCSHRLGERLKADWMAHLCGLCLALRRDHGQFARLVTNYDGLLVSVLTEAQNGPVSGTRRTAGPCALRGMRTASVAQGDGARLAAAVSLVLASAKVRDHVA
;
A
#
# COMPACT_ATOMS: atom_id res chain seq x y z
N MET A 1 -9.55 -5.39 -4.84
CA MET A 1 -8.36 -5.56 -3.98
C MET A 1 -8.23 -7.04 -3.63
N PHE A 2 -7.10 -7.65 -3.93
CA PHE A 2 -6.82 -9.06 -3.63
C PHE A 2 -5.84 -9.17 -2.45
N GLY A 3 -5.51 -10.41 -2.05
CA GLY A 3 -4.58 -10.71 -0.96
C GLY A 3 -5.23 -11.50 0.17
N ILE A 4 -4.40 -12.27 0.86
CA ILE A 4 -4.82 -13.27 1.86
C ILE A 4 -5.04 -12.59 3.21
N VAL A 5 -4.15 -11.67 3.59
CA VAL A 5 -4.17 -11.10 4.94
C VAL A 5 -5.05 -9.85 4.99
N ARG A 6 -6.33 -10.03 5.33
CA ARG A 6 -7.25 -8.91 5.61
C ARG A 6 -7.30 -8.62 7.11
N PRO A 7 -7.10 -7.37 7.53
CA PRO A 7 -7.24 -7.01 8.93
C PRO A 7 -8.70 -7.07 9.34
N CYS A 8 -8.97 -7.58 10.53
CA CYS A 8 -10.30 -7.46 11.14
C CYS A 8 -10.43 -6.04 11.72
N SER A 9 -11.24 -5.20 11.08
CA SER A 9 -11.47 -3.81 11.49
C SER A 9 -11.97 -3.67 12.93
N HIS A 10 -12.70 -4.66 13.44
CA HIS A 10 -13.23 -4.66 14.81
C HIS A 10 -12.15 -4.89 15.88
N ARG A 11 -11.01 -5.49 15.53
CA ARG A 11 -9.89 -5.72 16.46
C ARG A 11 -8.71 -4.80 16.22
N LEU A 12 -8.78 -3.97 15.17
CA LEU A 12 -7.74 -3.00 14.87
C LEU A 12 -8.00 -1.73 15.68
N GLY A 13 -7.19 -1.48 16.71
CA GLY A 13 -7.21 -0.20 17.42
C GLY A 13 -6.92 0.97 16.48
N GLU A 14 -7.37 2.18 16.84
CA GLU A 14 -7.30 3.37 15.99
C GLU A 14 -5.88 3.68 15.48
N ARG A 15 -4.85 3.50 16.33
CA ARG A 15 -3.45 3.68 15.92
C ARG A 15 -3.05 2.73 14.79
N LEU A 16 -3.33 1.44 14.96
CA LEU A 16 -2.97 0.43 13.98
C LEU A 16 -3.76 0.60 12.67
N LYS A 17 -5.00 1.08 12.76
CA LYS A 17 -5.82 1.46 11.61
C LYS A 17 -5.25 2.65 10.85
N ALA A 18 -4.74 3.66 11.56
CA ALA A 18 -4.05 4.79 10.94
C ALA A 18 -2.77 4.35 10.23
N ASP A 19 -1.94 3.54 10.88
CA ASP A 19 -0.70 2.99 10.29
C ASP A 19 -1.01 2.13 9.06
N TRP A 20 -2.02 1.26 9.17
CA TRP A 20 -2.51 0.45 8.05
C TRP A 20 -2.93 1.31 6.86
N MET A 21 -3.77 2.34 7.09
CA MET A 21 -4.17 3.27 6.04
C MET A 21 -2.98 4.01 5.43
N ALA A 22 -1.98 4.37 6.25
CA ALA A 22 -0.78 5.06 5.80
C ALA A 22 0.05 4.20 4.83
N HIS A 23 0.22 2.90 5.11
CA HIS A 23 0.91 1.98 4.21
C HIS A 23 0.09 1.65 2.96
N LEU A 24 -1.23 1.42 3.10
CA LEU A 24 -2.14 1.18 1.98
C LEU A 24 -2.11 2.34 0.97
N CYS A 25 -2.22 3.56 1.48
CA CYS A 25 -2.18 4.76 0.66
C CYS A 25 -0.78 4.99 0.08
N GLY A 26 0.28 4.66 0.83
CA GLY A 26 1.66 4.69 0.34
C GLY A 26 1.87 3.79 -0.88
N LEU A 27 1.46 2.53 -0.79
CA LEU A 27 1.46 1.57 -1.90
C LEU A 27 0.67 2.08 -3.10
N CYS A 28 -0.58 2.53 -2.90
CA CYS A 28 -1.43 3.02 -3.97
C CYS A 28 -0.80 4.22 -4.70
N LEU A 29 -0.12 5.11 -3.96
CA LEU A 29 0.56 6.27 -4.53
C LEU A 29 1.89 5.89 -5.20
N ALA A 30 2.61 4.88 -4.70
CA ALA A 30 3.80 4.34 -5.36
C ALA A 30 3.42 3.72 -6.71
N LEU A 31 2.38 2.88 -6.76
CA LEU A 31 1.81 2.34 -7.99
C LEU A 31 1.44 3.46 -8.99
N ARG A 32 0.72 4.48 -8.52
CA ARG A 32 0.36 5.64 -9.36
C ARG A 32 1.58 6.35 -9.95
N ARG A 33 2.60 6.57 -9.12
CA ARG A 33 3.79 7.35 -9.47
C ARG A 33 4.67 6.61 -10.48
N ASP A 34 4.88 5.32 -10.26
CA ASP A 34 5.86 4.53 -11.01
C ASP A 34 5.26 3.81 -12.23
N HIS A 35 3.96 3.51 -12.19
CA HIS A 35 3.29 2.70 -13.21
C HIS A 35 1.98 3.31 -13.74
N GLY A 36 1.66 4.55 -13.34
CA GLY A 36 0.50 5.30 -13.85
C GLY A 36 -0.82 5.04 -13.10
N GLN A 37 -1.87 5.75 -13.49
CA GLN A 37 -3.15 5.79 -12.74
C GLN A 37 -3.84 4.43 -12.66
N PHE A 38 -3.81 3.64 -13.73
CA PHE A 38 -4.45 2.33 -13.78
C PHE A 38 -3.76 1.30 -12.88
N ALA A 39 -2.47 1.44 -12.63
CA ALA A 39 -1.75 0.57 -11.70
C ALA A 39 -2.31 0.61 -10.27
N ARG A 40 -3.06 1.65 -9.91
CA ARG A 40 -3.74 1.72 -8.60
C ARG A 40 -4.73 0.57 -8.39
N LEU A 41 -5.28 0.00 -9.46
CA LEU A 41 -6.24 -1.12 -9.39
C LEU A 41 -5.60 -2.40 -8.82
N VAL A 42 -4.27 -2.54 -8.92
CA VAL A 42 -3.54 -3.70 -8.40
C VAL A 42 -3.08 -3.55 -6.95
N THR A 43 -3.48 -2.47 -6.27
CA THR A 43 -3.26 -2.34 -4.82
C THR A 43 -3.85 -3.56 -4.11
N ASN A 44 -3.04 -4.24 -3.30
CA ASN A 44 -3.43 -5.46 -2.58
C ASN A 44 -2.89 -5.45 -1.14
N TYR A 45 -3.47 -6.32 -0.31
CA TYR A 45 -3.17 -6.37 1.13
C TYR A 45 -1.82 -6.99 1.44
N ASP A 46 -1.35 -7.96 0.65
CA ASP A 46 -0.08 -8.63 0.91
C ASP A 46 1.10 -7.68 0.62
N GLY A 47 0.98 -6.82 -0.39
CA GLY A 47 1.93 -5.75 -0.66
C GLY A 47 2.02 -4.74 0.48
N LEU A 48 0.91 -4.46 1.18
CA LEU A 48 0.96 -3.62 2.38
C LEU A 48 1.85 -4.24 3.46
N LEU A 49 1.73 -5.55 3.70
CA LEU A 49 2.59 -6.25 4.67
C LEU A 49 4.06 -6.17 4.27
N VAL A 50 4.39 -6.31 2.99
CA VAL A 50 5.76 -6.11 2.50
C VAL A 50 6.25 -4.71 2.88
N SER A 51 5.44 -3.66 2.64
CA SER A 51 5.82 -2.30 3.02
C SER A 51 6.03 -2.14 4.54
N VAL A 52 5.20 -2.77 5.38
CA VAL A 52 5.31 -2.71 6.85
C VAL A 52 6.57 -3.45 7.31
N LEU A 53 6.82 -4.66 6.81
CA LEU A 53 7.98 -5.47 7.17
C LEU A 53 9.28 -4.82 6.71
N THR A 54 9.31 -4.19 5.54
CA THR A 54 10.47 -3.43 5.09
C THR A 54 10.73 -2.22 5.98
N GLU A 55 9.69 -1.49 6.38
CA GLU A 55 9.83 -0.37 7.32
C GLU A 55 10.36 -0.84 8.68
N ALA A 56 9.85 -1.96 9.21
CA ALA A 56 10.29 -2.52 10.48
C ALA A 56 11.76 -3.00 10.45
N GLN A 57 12.21 -3.59 9.33
CA GLN A 57 13.58 -4.10 9.17
C GLN A 57 14.61 -2.99 8.97
N ASN A 58 14.23 -1.87 8.34
CA ASN A 58 15.14 -0.76 8.08
C ASN A 58 15.42 0.12 9.32
N GLY A 59 14.68 -0.07 10.42
CA GLY A 59 14.83 0.72 11.64
C GLY A 59 14.32 2.16 11.49
N PRO A 60 14.55 3.04 12.49
CA PRO A 60 14.06 4.41 12.48
C PRO A 60 14.82 5.27 11.44
N VAL A 61 14.38 5.21 10.19
CA VAL A 61 14.88 6.05 9.10
C VAL A 61 14.00 7.29 8.96
N SER A 62 14.61 8.47 8.95
CA SER A 62 13.91 9.73 8.66
C SER A 62 13.41 9.77 7.21
N GLY A 63 12.20 10.27 6.97
CA GLY A 63 11.64 10.42 5.61
C GLY A 63 10.86 9.22 5.08
N THR A 64 10.56 8.24 5.92
CA THR A 64 9.68 7.09 5.58
C THR A 64 8.20 7.46 5.47
N ARG A 65 7.83 8.68 5.88
CA ARG A 65 6.47 9.22 5.81
C ARG A 65 6.45 10.55 5.07
N ARG A 66 5.37 10.77 4.32
CA ARG A 66 5.06 12.08 3.71
C ARG A 66 3.59 12.42 3.83
N THR A 67 3.25 13.70 3.74
CA THR A 67 1.86 14.14 3.65
C THR A 67 1.34 13.91 2.23
N ALA A 68 0.37 13.03 2.07
CA ALA A 68 -0.39 12.88 0.85
C ALA A 68 -1.49 13.94 0.75
N GLY A 69 -1.71 14.46 -0.46
CA GLY A 69 -2.81 15.37 -0.76
C GLY A 69 -4.20 14.72 -0.59
N PRO A 70 -5.27 15.49 -0.82
CA PRO A 70 -6.65 15.02 -0.78
C PRO A 70 -6.88 13.76 -1.64
N CYS A 71 -7.67 12.81 -1.13
CA CYS A 71 -8.06 11.61 -1.88
C CYS A 71 -9.54 11.30 -1.66
N ALA A 72 -10.26 10.99 -2.74
CA ALA A 72 -11.67 10.61 -2.70
C ALA A 72 -11.93 9.43 -1.73
N LEU A 73 -11.05 8.42 -1.73
CA LEU A 73 -11.14 7.27 -0.81
C LEU A 73 -10.93 7.62 0.68
N ARG A 74 -10.47 8.84 0.98
CA ARG A 74 -10.33 9.39 2.34
C ARG A 74 -11.36 10.48 2.65
N GLY A 75 -12.36 10.68 1.80
CA GLY A 75 -13.30 11.80 1.90
C GLY A 75 -12.62 13.16 1.67
N MET A 76 -11.72 13.22 0.69
CA MET A 76 -10.93 14.42 0.34
C MET A 76 -10.00 14.94 1.44
N ARG A 77 -9.67 14.10 2.43
CA ARG A 77 -8.71 14.43 3.50
C ARG A 77 -7.26 14.08 3.12
N THR A 78 -6.33 14.89 3.60
CA THR A 78 -4.89 14.60 3.60
C THR A 78 -4.58 13.51 4.63
N ALA A 79 -3.43 12.87 4.50
CA ALA A 79 -2.96 11.87 5.46
C ALA A 79 -1.44 11.73 5.39
N SER A 80 -0.81 11.39 6.52
CA SER A 80 0.56 10.87 6.51
C SER A 80 0.56 9.47 5.89
N VAL A 81 1.41 9.24 4.88
CA VAL A 81 1.48 7.96 4.15
C VAL A 81 2.90 7.46 4.10
N ALA A 82 3.07 6.13 4.00
CA ALA A 82 4.37 5.52 3.77
C ALA A 82 4.97 5.97 2.44
N GLN A 83 6.27 6.22 2.43
CA GLN A 83 7.08 6.49 1.24
C GLN A 83 8.44 5.80 1.40
N GLY A 84 9.11 5.57 0.27
CA GLY A 84 10.46 5.03 0.21
C GLY A 84 10.42 3.61 -0.34
N ASP A 85 11.45 2.86 -0.02
CA ASP A 85 11.71 1.57 -0.66
C ASP A 85 10.67 0.52 -0.31
N GLY A 86 10.13 0.53 0.92
CA GLY A 86 9.04 -0.37 1.31
C GLY A 86 7.78 -0.18 0.45
N ALA A 87 7.39 1.06 0.16
CA ALA A 87 6.23 1.35 -0.69
C ALA A 87 6.49 1.00 -2.16
N ARG A 88 7.71 1.19 -2.66
CA ARG A 88 8.10 0.81 -4.03
C ARG A 88 8.18 -0.70 -4.21
N LEU A 89 8.79 -1.41 -3.26
CA LEU A 89 8.86 -2.87 -3.25
C LEU A 89 7.46 -3.48 -3.22
N ALA A 90 6.59 -2.97 -2.35
CA ALA A 90 5.19 -3.35 -2.31
C ALA A 90 4.47 -3.15 -3.65
N ALA A 91 4.73 -2.04 -4.35
CA ALA A 91 4.16 -1.76 -5.67
C ALA A 91 4.64 -2.75 -6.73
N ALA A 92 5.95 -3.05 -6.77
CA ALA A 92 6.51 -4.03 -7.69
C ALA A 92 5.93 -5.43 -7.48
N VAL A 93 5.90 -5.92 -6.23
CA VAL A 93 5.30 -7.20 -5.87
C VAL A 93 3.83 -7.24 -6.26
N SER A 94 3.09 -6.16 -6.00
CA SER A 94 1.67 -6.05 -6.35
C SER A 94 1.40 -6.19 -7.85
N LEU A 95 2.26 -5.58 -8.67
CA LEU A 95 2.15 -5.63 -10.12
C LEU A 95 2.48 -7.03 -10.66
N VAL A 96 3.53 -7.68 -10.15
CA VAL A 96 3.90 -9.04 -10.52
C VAL A 96 2.76 -10.01 -10.18
N LEU A 97 2.22 -9.95 -8.96
CA LEU A 97 1.10 -10.80 -8.54
C LEU A 97 -0.16 -10.57 -9.38
N ALA A 98 -0.46 -9.31 -9.74
CA ALA A 98 -1.57 -9.01 -10.63
C ALA A 98 -1.37 -9.60 -12.03
N SER A 99 -0.14 -9.55 -12.58
CA SER A 99 0.16 -10.15 -13.89
C SER A 99 -0.04 -11.66 -13.89
N ALA A 100 0.39 -12.35 -12.82
CA ALA A 100 0.16 -13.78 -12.66
C ALA A 100 -1.35 -14.07 -12.56
N LYS A 101 -2.07 -13.32 -11.73
CA LYS A 101 -3.52 -13.48 -11.55
C LYS A 101 -4.31 -13.28 -12.84
N VAL A 102 -3.92 -12.33 -13.68
CA VAL A 102 -4.56 -12.13 -14.99
C VAL A 102 -4.34 -13.34 -15.89
N ARG A 103 -3.10 -13.86 -15.95
CA ARG A 103 -2.81 -15.08 -16.72
C ARG A 103 -3.62 -16.28 -16.24
N ASP A 104 -3.78 -16.45 -14.94
CA ASP A 104 -4.53 -17.58 -14.36
C ASP A 104 -6.04 -17.54 -14.67
N HIS A 105 -6.60 -16.38 -14.99
CA HIS A 105 -8.04 -16.20 -15.22
C HIS A 105 -8.43 -16.04 -16.70
N VAL A 106 -7.48 -15.69 -17.56
CA VAL A 106 -7.74 -15.46 -19.00
C VAL A 106 -7.37 -16.68 -19.84
N ALA A 107 -6.55 -17.60 -19.31
CA ALA A 107 -6.18 -18.86 -19.95
C ALA A 107 -7.28 -19.93 -19.85
#